data_AF-A0A9P0QIM7-F1
#
_entry.id   AF-A0A9P0QIM7-F1
#
_cell.length_a   1.000
_cell.length_b   1.000
_cell.length_c   1.000
_cell.angle_alpha   90.00
_cell.angle_beta   90.00
_cell.angle_gamma   90.00
#
_symmetry.space_group_name_H-M   'P 1'
#
loop_
_entity.id
_entity.type
_entity.pdbx_description
1 polymer ?
#
loop_
_entity_poly.entity_id
_entity_poly.type
_entity_poly.pdbx_seq_one_letter_code
_entity_poly.pdbx_strand_id
1 'polypeptide(L)'
;MKIYYNCYLDSTIFACEICIFIVYSESLSETQKQLLFRQLKKGKTNKYSPELRCFALTLNFYSSSAYNYVRKIFGKKVLPHPRTVSKWYSVVDGTPGYSEEAFVL
;
A
#
# COMPACT_ATOMS: atom_id res chain seq x y z
N MET A 1 10.42 -22.73 21.62
CA MET A 1 11.39 -22.43 22.71
C MET A 1 12.78 -22.44 22.09
N LYS A 2 13.49 -21.31 22.19
CA LYS A 2 14.92 -21.06 21.92
C LYS A 2 15.40 -21.08 20.46
N ILE A 3 15.24 -19.95 19.79
CA ILE A 3 16.24 -19.46 18.82
C ILE A 3 17.16 -18.52 19.61
N TYR A 4 18.45 -18.72 19.43
CA TYR A 4 19.52 -18.35 20.34
C TYR A 4 19.72 -16.84 20.43
N TYR A 5 19.79 -16.34 21.66
CA TYR A 5 20.43 -15.08 22.03
C TYR A 5 21.93 -15.21 21.74
N ASN A 6 22.44 -14.55 20.69
CA ASN A 6 23.88 -14.25 20.65
C ASN A 6 24.24 -13.10 19.69
N CYS A 7 23.74 -11.89 19.96
CA CYS A 7 24.29 -10.65 19.43
C CYS A 7 24.19 -9.57 20.50
N TYR A 8 24.88 -9.76 21.62
CA TYR A 8 25.22 -8.65 22.49
C TYR A 8 26.74 -8.67 22.70
N LEU A 9 27.33 -7.50 22.49
CA LEU A 9 28.69 -7.08 22.82
C LEU A 9 29.77 -7.18 21.71
N ASP A 10 29.86 -6.02 21.04
CA ASP A 10 31.09 -5.24 20.85
C ASP A 10 31.93 -5.49 19.60
N SER A 11 31.81 -4.56 18.64
CA SER A 11 32.89 -3.86 17.95
C SER A 11 32.38 -3.29 16.61
N THR A 12 32.33 -1.95 16.54
CA THR A 12 32.39 -1.15 15.31
C THR A 12 31.16 -1.15 14.38
N ILE A 13 30.24 -0.22 14.63
CA ILE A 13 29.55 0.73 13.71
C ILE A 13 28.89 0.22 12.40
N PHE A 14 29.35 -0.87 11.77
CA PHE A 14 28.82 -1.43 10.52
C PHE A 14 27.63 -2.40 10.68
N ALA A 15 27.41 -2.96 11.87
CA ALA A 15 26.29 -3.88 12.13
C ALA A 15 24.94 -3.17 12.32
N CYS A 16 24.94 -1.87 12.64
CA CYS A 16 23.74 -1.14 13.03
C CYS A 16 22.78 -0.89 11.85
N GLU A 17 23.29 -0.65 10.64
CA GLU A 17 22.47 -0.44 9.44
C GLU A 17 21.70 -1.71 9.03
N ILE A 18 22.32 -2.89 9.16
CA ILE A 18 21.70 -4.18 8.79
C ILE A 18 20.71 -4.63 9.88
N CYS A 19 21.06 -4.49 11.16
CA CYS A 19 20.18 -4.86 12.27
C CYS A 19 18.94 -3.95 12.36
N ILE A 20 19.05 -2.64 12.08
CA ILE A 20 17.89 -1.75 11.98
C ILE A 20 16.94 -2.22 10.88
N PHE A 21 17.47 -2.60 9.71
CA PHE A 21 16.66 -3.04 8.58
C PHE A 21 15.91 -4.36 8.88
N ILE A 22 16.55 -5.32 9.53
CA ILE A 22 15.95 -6.61 9.89
C ILE A 22 14.85 -6.42 10.95
N VAL A 23 15.13 -5.67 12.02
CA VAL A 23 14.16 -5.40 13.11
C VAL A 23 12.95 -4.61 12.60
N TYR A 24 13.16 -3.66 11.68
CA TYR A 24 12.04 -2.90 11.10
C TYR A 24 11.16 -3.78 10.20
N SER A 25 11.74 -4.70 9.42
CA SER A 25 10.98 -5.59 8.54
C SER A 25 10.09 -6.62 9.27
N GLU A 26 10.41 -6.92 10.53
CA GLU A 26 9.69 -7.90 11.36
C GLU A 26 8.51 -7.28 12.12
N SER A 27 8.61 -5.99 12.46
CA SER A 27 7.55 -5.22 13.14
C SER A 27 6.45 -4.70 12.21
N LEU A 28 6.67 -4.72 10.89
CA LEU A 28 5.69 -4.26 9.91
C LEU A 28 4.64 -5.34 9.63
N SER A 29 3.38 -4.93 9.57
CA SER A 29 2.30 -5.78 9.08
C SER A 29 2.50 -6.11 7.60
N GLU A 30 1.87 -7.18 7.13
CA GLU A 30 2.00 -7.63 5.73
C GLU A 30 1.64 -6.51 4.73
N THR A 31 0.67 -5.66 5.07
CA THR A 31 0.29 -4.50 4.27
C THR A 31 1.39 -3.46 4.23
N GLN A 32 2.04 -3.16 5.35
CA GLN A 32 3.15 -2.22 5.42
C GLN A 32 4.39 -2.71 4.66
N LYS A 33 4.69 -4.02 4.71
CA LYS A 33 5.75 -4.63 3.90
C LYS A 33 5.48 -4.43 2.41
N GLN A 34 4.23 -4.64 1.96
CA GLN A 34 3.86 -4.43 0.56
C GLN A 34 4.01 -2.97 0.11
N LEU A 35 3.67 -2.00 0.96
CA LEU A 35 3.86 -0.57 0.65
C LEU A 35 5.35 -0.24 0.50
N LEU A 36 6.18 -0.73 1.43
CA LEU A 36 7.64 -0.55 1.40
C LEU A 36 8.24 -1.15 0.13
N PHE A 37 7.93 -2.41 -0.19
CA PHE A 37 8.40 -3.06 -1.41
C PHE A 37 7.93 -2.35 -2.68
N ARG A 38 6.76 -1.72 -2.66
CA ARG A 38 6.24 -0.95 -3.80
C ARG A 38 6.93 0.39 -3.98
N GLN A 39 7.41 1.02 -2.90
CA GLN A 39 8.28 2.21 -3.00
C GLN A 39 9.66 1.85 -3.58
N LEU A 40 10.22 0.72 -3.13
CA LEU A 40 11.57 0.28 -3.47
C LEU A 40 11.68 -0.36 -4.87
N LYS A 41 10.66 -1.10 -5.36
CA LYS A 41 10.72 -1.73 -6.68
C LYS A 41 10.84 -0.70 -7.82
N LYS A 42 11.86 -0.89 -8.67
CA LYS A 42 12.00 -0.31 -10.03
C LYS A 42 11.55 -1.38 -11.05
N GLY A 43 10.26 -1.54 -11.29
CA GLY A 43 9.77 -2.54 -12.24
C GLY A 43 8.26 -2.74 -12.22
N LYS A 44 7.74 -3.47 -13.23
CA LYS A 44 6.30 -3.62 -13.59
C LYS A 44 5.41 -3.78 -12.36
N THR A 45 4.44 -2.87 -12.25
CA THR A 45 3.52 -2.76 -11.11
C THR A 45 2.68 -4.02 -10.98
N ASN A 46 2.83 -4.76 -9.88
CA ASN A 46 1.88 -5.80 -9.47
C ASN A 46 0.46 -5.21 -9.37
N LYS A 47 -0.55 -6.06 -9.63
CA LYS A 47 -1.97 -5.76 -9.43
C LYS A 47 -2.16 -5.12 -8.04
N TYR A 48 -2.98 -4.08 -7.95
CA TYR A 48 -3.31 -3.46 -6.68
C TYR A 48 -4.12 -4.44 -5.82
N SER A 49 -3.82 -4.49 -4.53
CA SER A 49 -4.61 -5.31 -3.60
C SER A 49 -6.05 -4.76 -3.52
N PRO A 50 -7.04 -5.60 -3.22
CA PRO A 50 -8.44 -5.15 -3.13
C PRO A 50 -8.63 -4.09 -2.05
N GLU A 51 -7.88 -4.15 -0.95
CA GLU A 51 -7.92 -3.15 0.14
C GLU A 51 -7.41 -1.80 -0.33
N LEU A 52 -6.29 -1.77 -1.09
CA LEU A 52 -5.78 -0.54 -1.69
C LEU A 52 -6.72 0.05 -2.74
N ARG A 53 -7.39 -0.82 -3.51
CA ARG A 53 -8.41 -0.40 -4.47
C ARG A 53 -9.60 0.23 -3.75
N CYS A 54 -10.11 -0.40 -2.70
CA CYS A 54 -11.19 0.11 -1.88
C CYS A 54 -10.81 1.46 -1.25
N PHE A 55 -9.66 1.54 -0.59
CA PHE A 55 -9.15 2.79 -0.01
C PHE A 55 -9.05 3.93 -1.03
N ALA A 56 -8.47 3.67 -2.21
CA ALA A 56 -8.31 4.67 -3.26
C ALA A 56 -9.66 5.14 -3.83
N LEU A 57 -10.62 4.22 -4.03
CA LEU A 57 -11.96 4.56 -4.49
C LEU A 57 -12.70 5.40 -3.46
N THR A 58 -12.75 4.94 -2.21
CA THR A 58 -13.44 5.63 -1.10
C THR A 58 -12.89 7.04 -0.89
N LEU A 59 -11.57 7.20 -0.83
CA LEU A 59 -10.97 8.52 -0.62
C LEU A 59 -11.24 9.45 -1.80
N ASN A 60 -11.14 8.95 -3.04
CA ASN A 60 -11.41 9.75 -4.24
C ASN A 60 -12.91 10.09 -4.39
N PHE A 61 -13.80 9.21 -3.92
CA PHE A 61 -15.24 9.44 -3.86
C PHE A 61 -15.58 10.60 -2.92
N TYR A 62 -14.99 10.61 -1.72
CA TYR A 62 -15.18 11.72 -0.77
C TYR A 62 -14.54 13.02 -1.25
N SER A 63 -13.30 12.97 -1.75
CA SER A 63 -12.62 14.15 -2.27
C SER A 63 -11.42 13.78 -3.16
N SER A 64 -11.52 14.18 -4.42
CA SER A 64 -10.42 14.02 -5.38
C SER A 64 -9.18 14.85 -5.00
N SER A 65 -9.35 16.00 -4.34
CA SER A 65 -8.24 16.82 -3.86
C SER A 65 -7.52 16.16 -2.68
N ALA A 66 -8.26 15.55 -1.75
CA ALA A 66 -7.70 14.77 -0.65
C ALA A 66 -6.89 13.57 -1.17
N TYR A 67 -7.43 12.83 -2.15
CA TYR A 67 -6.71 11.74 -2.80
C TYR A 67 -5.38 12.21 -3.42
N ASN A 68 -5.40 13.33 -4.17
CA ASN A 68 -4.20 13.89 -4.79
C ASN A 68 -3.16 14.34 -3.75
N TYR A 69 -3.59 14.90 -2.63
CA TYR A 69 -2.73 15.29 -1.52
C TYR A 69 -2.05 14.07 -0.88
N VAL A 70 -2.81 13.04 -0.52
CA VAL A 70 -2.28 11.78 0.04
C VAL A 70 -1.31 11.13 -0.95
N ARG A 71 -1.63 11.13 -2.25
CA ARG A 71 -0.74 10.63 -3.30
C ARG A 71 0.57 11.41 -3.43
N LYS A 72 0.55 12.72 -3.14
CA LYS A 72 1.77 13.55 -3.10
C LYS A 72 2.67 13.16 -1.93
N ILE A 73 2.09 12.82 -0.78
CA ILE A 73 2.81 12.43 0.45
C ILE A 73 3.41 11.01 0.32
N PHE A 74 2.60 10.01 0.00
CA PHE A 74 3.03 8.59 0.01
C PHE A 74 3.77 8.16 -1.27
N GLY A 75 3.88 9.07 -2.26
CA GLY A 75 4.63 8.88 -3.48
C GLY A 75 3.84 8.24 -4.62
N LYS A 76 4.24 8.57 -5.86
CA LYS A 76 3.54 8.20 -7.12
C LYS A 76 3.49 6.68 -7.39
N LYS A 77 4.33 5.88 -6.75
CA LYS A 77 4.46 4.43 -6.97
C LYS A 77 3.48 3.60 -6.13
N VAL A 78 3.14 4.09 -4.94
CA VAL A 78 2.32 3.37 -3.96
C VAL A 78 0.86 3.41 -4.38
N LEU A 79 0.35 4.63 -4.57
CA LEU A 79 -1.05 4.87 -4.90
C LEU A 79 -1.30 4.85 -6.42
N PRO A 80 -2.47 4.37 -6.87
CA PRO A 80 -2.82 4.38 -8.29
C PRO A 80 -2.83 5.79 -8.89
N HIS A 81 -2.63 5.88 -10.20
CA HIS A 81 -2.83 7.14 -10.90
C HIS A 81 -4.33 7.49 -10.90
N PRO A 82 -4.74 8.77 -10.78
CA PRO A 82 -6.16 9.17 -10.84
C PRO A 82 -6.88 8.57 -12.05
N ARG A 83 -6.23 8.54 -13.22
CA ARG A 83 -6.74 7.86 -14.43
C ARG A 83 -7.08 6.38 -14.23
N THR A 84 -6.29 5.66 -13.42
CA THR A 84 -6.58 4.26 -13.07
C THR A 84 -7.79 4.17 -12.15
N VAL A 85 -7.92 5.10 -11.21
CA VAL A 85 -9.10 5.19 -10.32
C VAL A 85 -10.36 5.47 -11.14
N SER A 86 -10.32 6.41 -12.09
CA SER A 86 -11.45 6.68 -13.01
C SER A 86 -11.84 5.45 -13.83
N LYS A 87 -10.86 4.67 -14.32
CA LYS A 87 -11.14 3.40 -15.02
C LYS A 87 -11.79 2.34 -14.12
N TRP A 88 -11.58 2.40 -12.82
CA TRP A 88 -12.24 1.47 -11.90
C TRP A 88 -13.70 1.84 -11.64
N TYR A 89 -14.07 3.12 -11.73
CA TYR A 89 -15.46 3.55 -11.70
C TYR A 89 -16.23 3.11 -12.95
N SER A 90 -15.59 3.09 -14.13
CA SER A 90 -16.25 2.72 -15.39
C SER A 90 -16.58 1.24 -15.54
N VAL A 91 -16.20 0.39 -14.57
CA VAL A 91 -16.54 -1.04 -14.57
C VAL A 91 -17.91 -1.28 -13.89
N VAL A 92 -18.44 -0.30 -13.15
CA VAL A 92 -19.77 -0.40 -12.56
C VAL A 92 -20.79 -0.17 -13.68
N ASP A 93 -21.71 -1.11 -13.86
CA ASP A 93 -22.75 -1.03 -14.88
C ASP A 93 -23.66 0.18 -14.60
N GLY A 94 -23.54 1.20 -15.45
CA GLY A 94 -24.34 2.43 -15.38
C GLY A 94 -25.71 2.30 -16.04
N THR A 95 -26.25 1.09 -16.13
CA THR A 95 -27.57 0.85 -16.72
C THR A 95 -28.64 1.60 -15.93
N PRO A 96 -29.64 2.21 -16.59
CA PRO A 96 -30.71 2.91 -15.89
C PRO A 96 -31.46 1.93 -14.97
N GLY A 97 -31.41 2.18 -13.66
CA GLY A 97 -31.91 1.28 -12.63
C GLY A 97 -31.11 1.39 -11.34
N TYR A 98 -31.44 0.57 -10.35
CA TYR A 98 -30.58 0.37 -9.19
C TYR A 98 -29.44 -0.57 -9.57
N SER A 99 -28.23 -0.28 -9.11
CA SER A 99 -27.08 -1.14 -9.36
C SER A 99 -27.18 -2.40 -8.47
N GLU A 100 -26.80 -3.56 -9.01
CA GLU A 100 -26.90 -4.83 -8.28
C GLU A 100 -26.10 -4.80 -6.96
N GLU A 101 -25.00 -4.05 -6.93
CA GLU A 101 -24.14 -3.90 -5.76
C GLU A 101 -24.84 -3.15 -4.61
N ALA A 102 -25.89 -2.36 -4.88
CA ALA A 102 -26.67 -1.68 -3.85
C ALA A 102 -27.57 -2.64 -3.07
N PHE A 103 -27.90 -3.80 -3.65
CA PHE A 103 -28.75 -4.81 -3.04
C PHE A 103 -27.99 -5.85 -2.21
N VAL A 104 -26.65 -5.81 -2.20
CA VAL A 104 -25.78 -6.74 -1.45
C VAL A 104 -25.37 -6.14 -0.09
N LEU A 105 -26.32 -5.55 0.63
CA LEU A 105 -26.18 -5.21 2.05
C LEU A 105 -26.59 -6.41 2.91
#